data_AF-A0A950HSB2-F1
#
_entry.id   AF-A0A950HSB2-F1
#
_cell.length_a   1.000
_cell.length_b   1.000
_cell.length_c   1.000
_cell.angle_alpha   90.00
_cell.angle_beta   90.00
_cell.angle_gamma   90.00
#
_symmetry.space_group_name_H-M   'P 1'
#
loop_
_entity.id
_entity.type
_entity.pdbx_description
1 polymer ?
#
loop_
_entity_poly.entity_id
_entity_poly.type
_entity_poly.pdbx_seq_one_letter_code
_entity_poly.pdbx_strand_id
1 'polypeptide(L)'
;MSIVCGRPWRGLVVCAFAFVLGGCLDSRTDTRLKASVSDPAADKGAAISPRGAAVAFTSLEGPPPALSGRFAKDLVAEASGREITIADPKSARYFVRGYLTAYLAENGTAIAYVWDIFDSRHQRAQRVTDSVVVKGAARDPWNAVDDATLQSVAAKSADDLASFLAATPEAIAAAARPSANVAAVAAEPAVTAFAEPSPTSGKPLSYAPSE
;
A
#
# COMPACT_ATOMS: atom_id res chain seq x y z
N MET A 1 -53.94 12.14 -12.31
CA MET A 1 -53.22 10.86 -12.27
C MET A 1 -51.81 11.15 -11.73
N SER A 2 -51.67 11.22 -10.40
CA SER A 2 -51.00 10.22 -9.56
C SER A 2 -49.48 10.45 -9.46
N ILE A 3 -48.79 10.44 -8.32
CA ILE A 3 -49.07 10.40 -6.88
C ILE A 3 -47.80 10.97 -6.22
N VAL A 4 -47.98 11.68 -5.11
CA VAL A 4 -46.99 12.25 -4.20
C VAL A 4 -46.11 11.16 -3.57
N CYS A 5 -44.81 11.42 -3.37
CA CYS A 5 -44.13 11.11 -2.09
C CYS A 5 -42.70 11.70 -2.03
N GLY A 6 -42.61 12.95 -1.55
CA GLY A 6 -41.41 13.45 -0.91
C GLY A 6 -41.32 12.91 0.52
N ARG A 7 -40.13 12.48 0.96
CA ARG A 7 -39.89 12.04 2.33
C ARG A 7 -38.93 13.02 3.03
N PRO A 8 -39.43 13.91 3.90
CA PRO A 8 -38.58 14.67 4.82
C PRO A 8 -38.42 13.88 6.14
N TRP A 9 -37.20 13.44 6.45
CA TRP A 9 -36.88 12.83 7.74
C TRP A 9 -36.25 13.89 8.66
N ARG A 10 -37.09 14.57 9.45
CA ARG A 10 -36.70 15.41 10.59
C ARG A 10 -37.67 15.18 11.76
N GLY A 11 -37.12 14.88 12.93
CA GLY A 11 -37.84 14.65 14.20
C GLY A 11 -37.18 13.47 14.92
N LEU A 12 -36.12 13.64 15.71
CA LEU A 12 -36.08 14.30 17.03
C LEU A 12 -37.05 13.63 18.01
N VAL A 13 -36.62 12.50 18.59
CA VAL A 13 -37.19 11.94 19.81
C VAL A 13 -36.13 12.04 20.90
N VAL A 14 -36.31 13.06 21.74
CA VAL A 14 -35.70 13.18 23.07
C VAL A 14 -36.49 12.25 23.98
N CYS A 15 -35.84 11.20 24.51
CA CYS A 15 -36.28 10.53 25.72
C CYS A 15 -35.20 10.76 26.78
N ALA A 16 -35.53 11.62 27.73
CA ALA A 16 -34.81 11.78 28.98
C ALA A 16 -34.93 10.49 29.81
N PHE A 17 -33.81 9.90 30.19
CA PHE A 17 -33.75 8.95 31.30
C PHE A 17 -32.75 9.50 32.33
N ALA A 18 -33.29 9.84 33.49
CA ALA A 18 -32.56 10.39 34.61
C ALA A 18 -32.33 9.30 35.68
N PHE A 19 -31.17 9.40 36.36
CA PHE A 19 -30.78 8.81 37.65
C PHE A 19 -30.69 7.28 37.80
N VAL A 20 -29.50 6.77 38.17
CA VAL A 20 -29.21 6.20 39.51
C VAL A 20 -27.69 6.28 39.79
N LEU A 21 -27.35 6.72 41.00
CA LEU A 21 -26.03 6.80 41.63
C LEU A 21 -25.55 5.43 42.15
N GLY A 22 -24.23 5.18 42.12
CA GLY A 22 -23.55 4.34 43.12
C GLY A 22 -22.67 3.20 42.59
N GLY A 23 -21.36 3.27 42.90
CA GLY A 23 -20.44 2.12 42.81
C GLY A 23 -18.96 2.52 42.76
N CYS A 24 -18.27 2.38 43.90
CA CYS A 24 -16.89 2.75 44.26
C CYS A 24 -15.82 2.91 43.16
N LEU A 25 -15.16 4.09 43.20
CA LEU A 25 -13.75 4.21 42.85
C LEU A 25 -12.92 3.49 43.94
N ASP A 26 -12.17 2.45 43.59
CA ASP A 26 -11.01 2.01 44.37
C ASP A 26 -9.76 2.62 43.69
N SER A 27 -9.32 3.74 44.24
CA SER A 27 -8.04 4.36 43.90
C SER A 27 -6.93 3.54 44.55
N ARG A 28 -6.24 2.69 43.77
CA ARG A 28 -4.90 2.21 44.14
C ARG A 28 -3.84 2.95 43.33
N THR A 29 -3.28 3.96 43.97
CA THR A 29 -1.98 4.53 43.64
C THR A 29 -0.91 3.52 44.01
N ASP A 30 -0.38 2.80 43.02
CA ASP A 30 0.93 2.16 43.14
C ASP A 30 1.94 3.00 42.37
N THR A 31 2.51 3.97 43.09
CA THR A 31 3.81 4.55 42.73
C THR A 31 4.89 3.51 42.99
N ARG A 32 5.30 2.78 41.96
CA ARG A 32 6.65 2.21 41.93
C ARG A 32 7.27 2.23 40.53
N LEU A 33 8.40 2.93 40.50
CA LEU A 33 9.51 2.86 39.56
C LEU A 33 9.25 3.31 38.11
N LYS A 34 9.70 4.55 37.89
CA LYS A 34 10.44 5.01 36.73
C LYS A 34 11.39 3.92 36.19
N ALA A 35 10.92 3.17 35.20
CA ALA A 35 11.75 2.63 34.15
C ALA A 35 11.55 3.55 32.95
N SER A 36 12.59 4.32 32.62
CA SER A 36 12.71 4.97 31.32
C SER A 36 12.68 3.86 30.27
N VAL A 37 11.51 3.59 29.72
CA VAL A 37 11.41 3.01 28.39
C VAL A 37 11.62 4.19 27.46
N SER A 38 12.81 4.23 26.87
CA SER A 38 13.09 5.00 25.68
C SER A 38 11.90 4.88 24.74
N ASP A 39 11.30 6.01 24.37
CA ASP A 39 10.48 6.10 23.17
C ASP A 39 11.21 5.35 22.04
N PRO A 40 10.65 4.27 21.46
CA PRO A 40 10.92 4.06 20.06
C PRO A 40 10.19 5.21 19.37
N ALA A 41 10.97 6.26 19.09
CA ALA A 41 10.66 7.16 17.99
C ALA A 41 10.06 6.30 16.89
N ALA A 42 8.83 6.62 16.49
CA ALA A 42 8.15 6.01 15.38
C ALA A 42 9.17 5.88 14.25
N ASP A 43 9.66 4.65 14.06
CA ASP A 43 10.27 4.25 12.81
C ASP A 43 9.18 4.56 11.80
N LYS A 44 9.42 5.57 10.96
CA LYS A 44 8.65 5.72 9.74
C LYS A 44 8.96 4.45 8.98
N GLY A 45 8.12 3.43 9.23
CA GLY A 45 8.36 2.05 8.88
C GLY A 45 8.94 2.01 7.49
N ALA A 46 10.11 1.39 7.35
CA ALA A 46 10.75 1.14 6.08
C ALA A 46 9.66 0.93 5.03
N ALA A 47 9.51 1.88 4.09
CA ALA A 47 8.36 1.94 3.21
C ALA A 47 8.16 0.57 2.58
N ILE A 48 7.17 -0.17 3.07
CA ILE A 48 6.95 -1.55 2.65
C ILE A 48 6.48 -1.43 1.21
N SER A 49 7.30 -1.90 0.28
CA SER A 49 6.92 -1.88 -1.14
C SER A 49 5.63 -2.70 -1.31
N PRO A 50 4.68 -2.25 -2.14
CA PRO A 50 3.47 -3.02 -2.44
C PRO A 50 3.76 -4.32 -3.21
N ARG A 51 5.04 -4.58 -3.55
CA ARG A 51 5.52 -5.84 -4.14
C ARG A 51 5.10 -7.04 -3.30
N GLY A 52 4.41 -7.98 -3.94
CA GLY A 52 4.00 -9.26 -3.35
C GLY A 52 2.51 -9.56 -3.48
N ALA A 53 1.68 -8.52 -3.69
CA ALA A 53 0.24 -8.63 -3.88
C ALA A 53 -0.15 -8.20 -5.31
N ALA A 54 -0.63 -9.15 -6.12
CA ALA A 54 -1.15 -8.86 -7.45
C ALA A 54 -2.62 -8.41 -7.40
N VAL A 55 -2.96 -7.38 -8.17
CA VAL A 55 -4.29 -6.76 -8.21
C VAL A 55 -4.91 -6.90 -9.60
N ALA A 56 -6.22 -7.19 -9.65
CA ALA A 56 -7.02 -7.06 -10.86
C ALA A 56 -8.06 -5.95 -10.69
N PHE A 57 -8.09 -5.01 -11.63
CA PHE A 57 -9.21 -4.08 -11.78
C PHE A 57 -10.35 -4.81 -12.51
N THR A 58 -11.51 -4.89 -11.86
CA THR A 58 -12.64 -5.72 -12.34
C THR A 58 -13.76 -4.90 -12.97
N SER A 59 -13.93 -3.65 -12.55
CA SER A 59 -14.96 -2.74 -13.07
C SER A 59 -14.59 -1.31 -12.70
N LEU A 60 -14.99 -0.38 -13.56
CA LEU A 60 -14.86 1.06 -13.39
C LEU A 60 -16.16 1.70 -13.86
N GLU A 61 -16.94 2.22 -12.91
CA GLU A 61 -18.27 2.79 -13.18
C GLU A 61 -18.27 4.30 -12.90
N GLY A 62 -19.11 5.03 -13.63
CA GLY A 62 -19.43 6.44 -13.37
C GLY A 62 -19.00 7.42 -14.45
N PRO A 63 -17.72 7.46 -14.89
CA PRO A 63 -17.30 8.36 -15.94
C PRO A 63 -17.91 7.97 -17.30
N PRO A 64 -18.13 8.93 -18.21
CA PRO A 64 -18.45 8.66 -19.60
C PRO A 64 -17.42 7.72 -20.25
N PRO A 65 -17.81 6.85 -21.22
CA PRO A 65 -16.91 5.82 -21.77
C PRO A 65 -15.57 6.35 -22.29
N ALA A 66 -15.56 7.55 -22.89
CA ALA A 66 -14.35 8.18 -23.39
C ALA A 66 -13.36 8.59 -22.28
N LEU A 67 -13.86 9.01 -21.12
CA LEU A 67 -13.05 9.34 -19.95
C LEU A 67 -12.63 8.07 -19.19
N SER A 68 -13.51 7.08 -19.08
CA SER A 68 -13.21 5.80 -18.43
C SER A 68 -12.02 5.09 -19.07
N GLY A 69 -11.96 5.04 -20.41
CA GLY A 69 -10.85 4.40 -21.12
C GLY A 69 -9.51 5.12 -20.92
N ARG A 70 -9.52 6.46 -20.88
CA ARG A 70 -8.31 7.27 -20.61
C ARG A 70 -7.84 7.11 -19.18
N PHE A 71 -8.76 7.25 -18.22
CA PHE A 71 -8.48 7.08 -16.80
C PHE A 71 -7.89 5.70 -16.49
N ALA A 72 -8.48 4.63 -17.05
CA ALA A 72 -7.96 3.28 -16.85
C ALA A 72 -6.52 3.13 -17.35
N LYS A 73 -6.18 3.76 -18.50
CA LYS A 73 -4.81 3.77 -19.03
C LYS A 73 -3.85 4.52 -18.10
N ASP A 74 -4.25 5.70 -17.64
CA ASP A 74 -3.43 6.53 -16.75
C ASP A 74 -3.22 5.83 -15.40
N LEU A 75 -4.27 5.22 -14.85
CA LEU A 75 -4.21 4.45 -13.61
C LEU A 75 -3.25 3.26 -13.72
N VAL A 76 -3.26 2.53 -14.83
CA VAL A 76 -2.32 1.42 -15.07
C VAL A 76 -0.87 1.92 -15.12
N ALA A 77 -0.63 3.06 -15.77
CA ALA A 77 0.70 3.66 -15.82
C ALA A 77 1.19 4.10 -14.44
N GLU A 78 0.34 4.81 -13.68
CA GLU A 78 0.62 5.29 -12.33
C GLU A 78 0.82 4.13 -11.33
N ALA A 79 0.02 3.07 -11.44
CA ALA A 79 0.16 1.85 -10.64
C ALA A 79 1.49 1.13 -10.93
N SER A 80 1.87 1.03 -12.21
CA SER A 80 3.15 0.43 -12.60
C SER A 80 4.34 1.22 -12.04
N GLY A 81 4.25 2.55 -12.05
CA GLY A 81 5.26 3.43 -11.43
C GLY A 81 5.40 3.27 -9.92
N ARG A 82 4.38 2.73 -9.25
CA ARG A 82 4.35 2.43 -7.81
C ARG A 82 4.61 0.96 -7.49
N GLU A 83 5.11 0.20 -8.48
CA GLU A 83 5.43 -1.23 -8.32
C GLU A 83 4.20 -2.09 -7.98
N ILE A 84 2.99 -1.62 -8.30
CA ILE A 84 1.77 -2.41 -8.18
C ILE A 84 1.70 -3.39 -9.34
N THR A 85 1.71 -4.69 -9.02
CA THR A 85 1.53 -5.74 -10.04
C THR A 85 0.06 -5.83 -10.44
N ILE A 86 -0.24 -5.41 -11.67
CA ILE A 86 -1.56 -5.62 -12.28
C ILE A 86 -1.58 -6.97 -12.98
N ALA A 87 -2.57 -7.80 -12.66
CA ALA A 87 -2.70 -9.17 -13.18
C ALA A 87 -4.10 -9.43 -13.73
N ASP A 88 -4.23 -10.51 -14.51
CA ASP A 88 -5.54 -11.02 -14.91
C ASP A 88 -6.33 -11.47 -13.66
N PRO A 89 -7.66 -11.27 -13.60
CA PRO A 89 -8.49 -11.69 -12.47
C PRO A 89 -8.27 -13.15 -12.03
N LYS A 90 -7.95 -14.07 -12.94
CA LYS A 90 -7.69 -15.48 -12.60
C LYS A 90 -6.41 -15.70 -11.80
N SER A 91 -5.49 -14.74 -11.85
CA SER A 91 -4.16 -14.78 -11.20
C SER A 91 -3.97 -13.73 -10.11
N ALA A 92 -4.96 -12.84 -9.94
CA ALA A 92 -4.90 -11.78 -8.94
C ALA A 92 -5.26 -12.28 -7.55
N ARG A 93 -4.59 -11.70 -6.55
CA ARG A 93 -4.87 -11.94 -5.12
C ARG A 93 -5.96 -11.02 -4.60
N TYR A 94 -6.03 -9.82 -5.17
CA TYR A 94 -7.00 -8.79 -4.82
C TYR A 94 -7.78 -8.34 -6.05
N PHE A 95 -9.07 -8.08 -5.85
CA PHE A 95 -9.99 -7.61 -6.87
C PHE A 95 -10.47 -6.21 -6.51
N VAL A 96 -10.32 -5.27 -7.43
CA VAL A 96 -10.67 -3.87 -7.21
C VAL A 96 -11.85 -3.48 -8.09
N ARG A 97 -12.86 -2.88 -7.47
CA ARG A 97 -14.01 -2.26 -8.16
C ARG A 97 -13.96 -0.76 -7.92
N GLY A 98 -13.96 0.00 -9.01
CA GLY A 98 -13.89 1.46 -9.01
C GLY A 98 -15.23 2.13 -9.28
N TYR A 99 -15.52 3.17 -8.53
CA TYR A 99 -16.66 4.04 -8.74
C TYR A 99 -16.19 5.48 -8.69
N LEU A 100 -16.39 6.23 -9.77
CA LEU A 100 -16.04 7.65 -9.84
C LEU A 100 -17.29 8.50 -10.01
N THR A 101 -17.34 9.63 -9.33
CA THR A 101 -18.41 10.61 -9.47
C THR A 101 -17.81 11.99 -9.63
N ALA A 102 -18.39 12.78 -10.53
CA ALA A 102 -18.06 14.19 -10.68
C ALA A 102 -19.26 15.04 -10.23
N TYR A 103 -19.00 16.09 -9.45
CA TYR A 103 -20.03 16.99 -8.96
C TYR A 103 -19.49 18.41 -8.76
N LEU A 104 -20.38 19.40 -8.79
CA LEU A 104 -20.02 20.78 -8.48
C LEU A 104 -19.72 20.93 -6.99
N ALA A 105 -18.59 21.53 -6.67
CA ALA A 105 -18.14 21.86 -5.32
C ALA A 105 -17.99 23.38 -5.16
N GLU A 106 -17.82 23.86 -3.92
CA GLU A 106 -17.72 25.30 -3.64
C GLU A 106 -16.65 26.02 -4.46
N ASN A 107 -15.52 25.35 -4.73
CA ASN A 107 -14.36 25.93 -5.40
C ASN A 107 -14.10 25.39 -6.82
N GLY A 108 -15.10 24.75 -7.44
CA GLY A 108 -15.01 24.22 -8.80
C GLY A 108 -15.73 22.90 -8.98
N THR A 109 -15.05 21.92 -9.56
CA THR A 109 -15.58 20.57 -9.81
C THR A 109 -14.78 19.56 -9.01
N ALA A 110 -15.47 18.72 -8.24
CA ALA A 110 -14.86 17.63 -7.50
C ALA A 110 -15.07 16.31 -8.24
N ILE A 111 -14.01 15.50 -8.29
CA ILE A 111 -14.05 14.11 -8.72
C ILE A 111 -13.79 13.27 -7.48
N ALA A 112 -14.82 12.59 -6.98
CA ALA A 112 -14.68 11.61 -5.91
C ALA A 112 -14.53 10.22 -6.50
N TYR A 113 -13.75 9.38 -5.83
CA TYR A 113 -13.63 7.97 -6.17
C TYR A 113 -13.78 7.07 -4.95
N VAL A 114 -14.27 5.87 -5.20
CA VAL A 114 -14.34 4.77 -4.24
C VAL A 114 -13.70 3.55 -4.86
N TRP A 115 -12.74 2.96 -4.17
CA TRP A 115 -12.18 1.66 -4.49
C TRP A 115 -12.65 0.64 -3.46
N ASP A 116 -13.52 -0.28 -3.87
CA ASP A 116 -13.84 -1.46 -3.07
C ASP A 116 -12.84 -2.57 -3.42
N ILE A 117 -12.06 -2.98 -2.42
CA ILE A 117 -10.98 -3.97 -2.56
C ILE A 117 -11.43 -5.28 -1.90
N PHE A 118 -11.44 -6.35 -2.67
CA PHE A 118 -11.82 -7.69 -2.24
C PHE A 118 -10.62 -8.62 -2.22
N ASP A 119 -10.59 -9.54 -1.26
CA ASP A 119 -9.59 -10.60 -1.17
C ASP A 119 -9.92 -11.81 -2.06
N SER A 120 -9.07 -12.83 -2.03
CA SER A 120 -9.29 -14.09 -2.76
C SER A 120 -10.51 -14.89 -2.29
N ARG A 121 -11.09 -14.55 -1.12
CA ARG A 121 -12.33 -15.15 -0.59
C ARG A 121 -13.56 -14.31 -0.95
N HIS A 122 -13.39 -13.31 -1.81
CA HIS A 122 -14.42 -12.37 -2.24
C HIS A 122 -15.04 -11.59 -1.07
N GLN A 123 -14.31 -11.47 0.04
CA GLN A 123 -14.70 -10.61 1.16
C GLN A 123 -14.08 -9.23 0.94
N ARG A 124 -14.83 -8.17 1.26
CA ARG A 124 -14.30 -6.81 1.13
C ARG A 124 -13.24 -6.59 2.21
N ALA A 125 -11.98 -6.54 1.78
CA ALA A 125 -10.84 -6.28 2.63
C ALA A 125 -10.80 -4.82 3.08
N GLN A 126 -11.00 -3.89 2.14
CA GLN A 126 -10.99 -2.46 2.43
C GLN A 126 -11.85 -1.69 1.44
N ARG A 127 -12.37 -0.55 1.89
CA ARG A 127 -12.88 0.50 1.02
C ARG A 127 -11.97 1.72 1.15
N VAL A 128 -11.45 2.19 0.03
CA VAL A 128 -10.72 3.45 -0.08
C VAL A 128 -11.67 4.48 -0.68
N THR A 129 -11.64 5.71 -0.18
CA THR A 129 -12.46 6.80 -0.69
C THR A 129 -11.69 8.09 -0.58
N ASP A 130 -11.65 8.86 -1.66
CA ASP A 130 -11.02 10.17 -1.67
C ASP A 130 -11.63 11.05 -2.78
N SER A 131 -11.16 12.29 -2.90
CA SER A 131 -11.59 13.22 -3.94
C SER A 131 -10.50 14.19 -4.36
N VAL A 132 -10.57 14.67 -5.60
CA VAL A 132 -9.73 15.76 -6.11
C VAL A 132 -10.64 16.89 -6.57
N VAL A 133 -10.35 18.10 -6.11
CA VAL A 133 -11.09 19.31 -6.52
C VAL A 133 -10.25 20.07 -7.52
N VAL A 134 -10.85 20.42 -8.65
CA VAL A 134 -10.22 21.23 -9.70
C VAL A 134 -11.00 22.50 -9.96
N LYS A 135 -10.28 23.51 -10.43
CA LYS A 135 -10.89 24.78 -10.82
C LYS A 135 -11.68 24.59 -12.10
N GLY A 136 -12.79 25.32 -12.20
CA GLY A 136 -13.70 25.22 -13.32
C GLY A 136 -15.01 24.53 -12.93
N ALA A 137 -16.10 25.07 -13.45
CA ALA A 137 -17.43 24.57 -13.22
C ALA A 137 -18.14 24.51 -14.56
N ALA A 138 -18.79 23.38 -14.82
CA ALA A 138 -19.60 23.18 -16.01
C ALA A 138 -20.98 22.68 -15.57
N ARG A 139 -21.98 22.86 -16.44
CA ARG A 139 -23.33 22.36 -16.19
C ARG A 139 -23.34 20.84 -16.02
N ASP A 140 -22.51 20.14 -16.80
CA ASP A 140 -22.14 18.75 -16.58
C ASP A 140 -20.72 18.73 -15.99
N PRO A 141 -20.54 18.28 -14.74
CA PRO A 141 -19.24 18.21 -14.08
C PRO A 141 -18.16 17.46 -14.87
N TRP A 142 -18.53 16.44 -15.65
CA TRP A 142 -17.55 15.68 -16.45
C TRP A 142 -16.91 16.51 -17.56
N ASN A 143 -17.57 17.58 -18.02
CA ASN A 143 -17.02 18.48 -19.03
C ASN A 143 -15.97 19.46 -18.48
N ALA A 144 -15.84 19.56 -17.15
CA ALA A 144 -14.78 20.35 -16.51
C ALA A 144 -13.50 19.53 -16.25
N VAL A 145 -13.53 18.21 -16.53
CA VAL A 145 -12.39 17.31 -16.29
C VAL A 145 -11.48 17.30 -17.51
N ASP A 146 -10.28 17.86 -17.36
CA ASP A 146 -9.22 17.81 -18.36
C ASP A 146 -8.25 16.63 -18.13
N ASP A 147 -7.34 16.42 -19.09
CA ASP A 147 -6.37 15.32 -19.01
C ASP A 147 -5.45 15.45 -17.78
N ALA A 148 -5.08 16.67 -17.39
CA ALA A 148 -4.24 16.91 -16.21
C ALA A 148 -4.96 16.53 -14.90
N THR A 149 -6.25 16.85 -14.80
CA THR A 149 -7.10 16.44 -13.69
C THR A 149 -7.21 14.92 -13.64
N LEU A 150 -7.44 14.27 -14.79
CA LEU A 150 -7.58 12.82 -14.87
C LEU A 150 -6.30 12.11 -14.42
N GLN A 151 -5.14 12.59 -14.87
CA GLN A 151 -3.83 12.14 -14.43
C GLN A 151 -3.65 12.31 -12.91
N SER A 152 -4.04 13.47 -12.35
CA SER A 152 -3.94 13.71 -10.91
C SER A 152 -4.81 12.75 -10.09
N VAL A 153 -6.03 12.45 -10.55
CA VAL A 153 -6.92 11.48 -9.89
C VAL A 153 -6.34 10.07 -10.01
N ALA A 154 -5.76 9.71 -11.16
CA ALA A 154 -5.12 8.41 -11.38
C ALA A 154 -3.90 8.22 -10.48
N ALA A 155 -3.03 9.23 -10.39
CA ALA A 155 -1.86 9.23 -9.51
C ALA A 155 -2.29 9.03 -8.05
N LYS A 156 -3.24 9.83 -7.57
CA LYS A 156 -3.73 9.73 -6.20
C LYS A 156 -4.41 8.38 -5.91
N SER A 157 -5.18 7.87 -6.86
CA SER A 157 -5.78 6.53 -6.76
C SER A 157 -4.71 5.43 -6.65
N ALA A 158 -3.64 5.54 -7.43
CA ALA A 158 -2.54 4.59 -7.38
C ALA A 158 -1.75 4.69 -6.07
N ASP A 159 -1.57 5.89 -5.50
CA ASP A 159 -0.97 6.09 -4.19
C ASP A 159 -1.81 5.41 -3.08
N ASP A 160 -3.12 5.61 -3.09
CA ASP A 160 -3.99 5.01 -2.07
C ASP A 160 -4.04 3.48 -2.20
N LEU A 161 -4.03 2.95 -3.43
CA LEU A 161 -3.94 1.51 -3.68
C LEU A 161 -2.58 0.95 -3.25
N ALA A 162 -1.47 1.63 -3.54
CA ALA A 162 -0.14 1.22 -3.09
C ALA A 162 -0.06 1.18 -1.57
N SER A 163 -0.62 2.18 -0.89
CA SER A 163 -0.70 2.25 0.57
C SER A 163 -1.46 1.06 1.17
N PHE A 164 -2.61 0.69 0.58
CA PHE A 164 -3.32 -0.52 0.97
C PHE A 164 -2.48 -1.78 0.76
N LEU A 165 -1.87 -1.94 -0.42
CA LEU A 165 -1.13 -3.15 -0.79
C LEU A 165 0.12 -3.34 0.05
N ALA A 166 0.83 -2.25 0.37
CA ALA A 166 1.98 -2.25 1.27
C ALA A 166 1.65 -2.79 2.67
N ALA A 167 0.41 -2.59 3.13
CA ALA A 167 -0.06 -3.07 4.43
C ALA A 167 -0.58 -4.52 4.41
N THR A 168 -0.58 -5.19 3.24
CA THR A 168 -1.06 -6.57 3.13
C THR A 168 -0.10 -7.57 3.76
N PRO A 169 -0.59 -8.69 4.34
CA PRO A 169 0.26 -9.75 4.86
C PRO A 169 1.26 -10.29 3.82
N GLU A 170 0.85 -10.35 2.55
CA GLU A 170 1.66 -10.78 1.42
C GLU A 170 2.85 -9.84 1.17
N ALA A 171 2.63 -8.52 1.18
CA ALA A 171 3.69 -7.52 1.04
C ALA A 171 4.63 -7.52 2.26
N ILE A 172 4.09 -7.61 3.47
CA ILE A 172 4.88 -7.70 4.70
C ILE A 172 5.74 -8.97 4.70
N ALA A 173 5.16 -10.12 4.31
CA ALA A 173 5.90 -11.38 4.21
C ALA A 173 6.94 -11.36 3.10
N ALA A 174 6.68 -10.67 1.98
CA ALA A 174 7.66 -10.49 0.91
C ALA A 174 8.84 -9.60 1.35
N ALA A 175 8.57 -8.51 2.07
CA ALA A 175 9.58 -7.60 2.61
C ALA A 175 10.43 -8.26 3.72
N ALA A 176 9.85 -9.17 4.51
CA ALA A 176 10.58 -9.91 5.54
C ALA A 176 11.53 -10.99 5.00
N ARG A 177 11.43 -11.37 3.72
CA ARG A 177 12.36 -12.33 3.11
C ARG A 177 13.69 -11.62 2.81
N PRO A 178 14.82 -12.09 3.35
CA PRO A 178 16.11 -11.52 2.98
C PRO A 178 16.30 -11.66 1.47
N SER A 179 16.50 -10.53 0.79
CA SER A 179 16.77 -10.52 -0.64
C SER A 179 18.06 -11.30 -0.89
N ALA A 180 17.97 -12.40 -1.65
CA ALA A 180 19.12 -13.26 -1.98
C ALA A 180 20.26 -12.51 -2.70
N ASN A 181 20.02 -11.28 -3.16
CA ASN A 181 21.03 -10.40 -3.77
C ASN A 181 21.92 -9.63 -2.78
N VAL A 182 21.63 -9.62 -1.47
CA VAL A 182 22.53 -8.98 -0.48
C VAL A 182 23.56 -10.00 0.07
N ALA A 183 23.25 -11.30 0.00
CA ALA A 183 24.14 -12.37 0.44
C ALA A 183 25.36 -12.57 -0.49
N ALA A 184 25.30 -12.10 -1.74
CA ALA A 184 26.41 -12.24 -2.69
C ALA A 184 27.50 -11.15 -2.55
N VAL A 185 27.24 -10.05 -1.83
CA VAL A 185 28.24 -8.98 -1.60
C VAL A 185 29.04 -9.18 -0.31
N ALA A 186 28.63 -10.09 0.57
CA ALA A 186 29.35 -10.46 1.79
C ALA A 186 30.24 -11.71 1.65
N ALA A 187 30.34 -12.28 0.44
CA ALA A 187 31.38 -13.25 0.13
C ALA A 187 32.64 -12.47 -0.27
N GLU A 188 33.36 -11.98 0.74
CA GLU A 188 34.79 -11.65 0.62
C GLU A 188 35.50 -12.72 -0.22
N PRO A 189 36.36 -12.38 -1.19
CA PRO A 189 37.11 -13.38 -1.91
C PRO A 189 38.08 -14.01 -0.91
N ALA A 190 37.80 -15.25 -0.53
CA ALA A 190 38.73 -16.09 0.20
C ALA A 190 40.05 -16.11 -0.58
N VAL A 191 41.06 -15.43 -0.03
CA VAL A 191 42.43 -15.49 -0.52
C VAL A 191 42.84 -16.95 -0.54
N THR A 192 43.13 -17.43 -1.75
CA THR A 192 43.68 -18.76 -2.00
C THR A 192 44.95 -18.90 -1.18
N ALA A 193 44.90 -19.73 -0.15
CA ALA A 193 46.08 -20.14 0.60
C ALA A 193 47.06 -20.77 -0.41
N PHE A 194 48.15 -20.06 -0.68
CA PHE A 194 49.31 -20.63 -1.33
C PHE A 194 49.81 -21.75 -0.42
N ALA A 195 49.62 -22.99 -0.87
CA ALA A 195 50.30 -24.14 -0.29
C ALA A 195 51.81 -23.93 -0.46
N GLU A 196 52.48 -23.66 0.65
CA GLU A 196 53.92 -23.61 0.77
C GLU A 196 54.48 -25.02 0.43
N PRO A 197 55.37 -25.18 -0.57
CA PRO A 197 55.98 -26.47 -0.83
C PRO A 197 57.05 -26.75 0.23
N SER A 198 56.86 -27.85 0.98
CA SER A 198 57.79 -28.37 1.98
C SER A 198 59.25 -28.41 1.49
N PRO A 199 60.24 -28.06 2.35
CA PRO A 199 61.65 -28.14 1.98
C PRO A 199 62.09 -29.60 1.81
N THR A 200 62.64 -29.91 0.64
CA THR A 200 63.32 -31.18 0.36
C THR A 200 64.57 -31.27 1.25
N SER A 201 64.57 -32.24 2.16
CA SER A 201 65.74 -32.62 2.95
C SER A 201 66.83 -33.14 2.02
N GLY A 202 67.83 -32.29 1.76
CA GLY A 202 69.04 -32.63 1.02
C GLY A 202 69.92 -33.58 1.83
N LYS A 203 70.12 -34.79 1.31
CA LYS A 203 71.11 -35.74 1.81
C LYS A 203 72.51 -35.25 1.37
N PRO A 204 73.49 -35.09 2.28
CA PRO A 204 74.80 -34.55 1.91
C PRO A 204 75.63 -35.54 1.10
N LEU A 205 76.44 -34.97 0.23
CA LEU A 205 77.47 -35.55 -0.63
C LEU A 205 78.26 -36.69 0.03
N SER A 206 78.32 -37.84 -0.65
CA SER A 206 79.43 -38.79 -0.49
C SER A 206 80.28 -38.74 -1.75
N TYR A 207 81.48 -38.21 -1.56
CA TYR A 207 82.58 -38.15 -2.50
C TYR A 207 83.31 -39.51 -2.50
N ALA A 208 83.57 -40.07 -3.68
CA ALA A 208 84.57 -41.12 -3.87
C ALA A 208 85.33 -40.81 -5.17
N PRO A 209 86.66 -40.64 -5.12
CA PRO A 209 87.51 -40.58 -6.30
C PRO A 209 88.21 -41.92 -6.57
N SER A 210 88.45 -42.20 -7.86
CA SER A 210 89.48 -43.10 -8.44
C SER A 210 89.29 -44.61 -8.17
N GLU A 211 89.49 -45.54 -9.11
CA GLU A 211 90.39 -45.63 -10.28
C GLU A 211 89.70 -46.19 -11.52
#